data_AF-A0A165BNC8-F1
#
_entry.id   AF-A0A165BNC8-F1
#
_cell.length_a   1.000
_cell.length_b   1.000
_cell.length_c   1.000
_cell.angle_alpha   90.00
_cell.angle_beta   90.00
_cell.angle_gamma   90.00
#
_symmetry.space_group_name_H-M   'P 1'
#
loop_
_entity.id
_entity.type
_entity.pdbx_description
1 polymer ?
#
loop_
_entity_poly.entity_id
_entity_poly.type
_entity_poly.pdbx_seq_one_letter_code
_entity_poly.pdbx_strand_id
1 'polypeptide(L)' 'MPKVGRLRYLTQARCALSSYPEWRVLADETGANIGKFIFEDILCRWGYLAEIVTDNGRQ' A
#
# COMPACT_ATOMS: atom_id res chain seq x y z
N MET A 1 9.13 -13.11 -0.87
CA MET A 1 9.58 -12.31 -2.03
C MET A 1 11.10 -12.28 -2.08
N PRO A 2 11.72 -12.37 -3.26
CA PRO A 2 13.17 -12.20 -3.38
C PRO A 2 13.55 -10.79 -2.90
N LYS A 3 14.59 -10.69 -2.06
CA LYS A 3 15.04 -9.41 -1.51
C LYS A 3 15.91 -8.69 -2.53
N VAL A 4 15.64 -7.42 -2.78
CA VAL A 4 16.48 -6.55 -3.61
C VAL A 4 17.13 -5.52 -2.68
N GLY A 5 18.36 -5.79 -2.23
CA GLY A 5 19.04 -4.95 -1.25
C GLY A 5 18.26 -4.81 0.05
N ARG A 6 17.93 -3.58 0.45
CA ARG A 6 17.14 -3.27 1.66
C ARG A 6 15.63 -3.33 1.46
N LEU A 7 15.15 -3.53 0.23
CA LEU A 7 13.73 -3.60 -0.10
C LEU A 7 13.19 -4.99 0.21
N ARG A 8 12.25 -5.06 1.17
CA ARG A 8 11.81 -6.32 1.78
C ARG A 8 10.31 -6.56 1.66
N TYR A 9 9.54 -5.49 1.51
CA TYR A 9 8.08 -5.53 1.56
C TYR A 9 7.51 -4.99 0.25
N LEU A 10 6.51 -5.68 -0.29
CA LEU A 10 5.67 -5.16 -1.35
C LEU A 10 4.31 -4.85 -0.73
N THR A 11 4.02 -3.58 -0.58
CA THR A 11 2.68 -3.13 -0.18
C THR A 11 1.82 -3.05 -1.43
N GLN A 12 0.61 -3.57 -1.35
CA GLN A 12 -0.32 -3.67 -2.47
C GLN A 12 -1.70 -3.19 -2.01
N ALA A 13 -2.42 -2.51 -2.90
CA ALA A 13 -3.84 -2.26 -2.81
C ALA A 13 -4.52 -2.69 -4.11
N ARG A 14 -5.80 -3.03 -4.04
CA ARG A 14 -6.59 -3.46 -5.20
C ARG A 14 -7.96 -2.82 -5.14
N CYS A 15 -8.34 -2.11 -6.20
CA CYS A 15 -9.66 -1.52 -6.30
C CYS A 15 -10.73 -2.62 -6.36
N ALA A 16 -11.71 -2.60 -5.45
CA ALA A 16 -12.77 -3.62 -5.40
C ALA A 16 -13.60 -3.69 -6.69
N LEU A 17 -13.86 -2.54 -7.33
CA LEU A 17 -14.70 -2.45 -8.53
C LEU A 17 -13.96 -2.89 -9.81
N SER A 18 -12.82 -2.27 -10.11
CA SER A 18 -12.09 -2.51 -11.36
C SER A 18 -11.04 -3.62 -11.27
N SER A 19 -10.73 -4.09 -10.06
CA SER A 19 -9.58 -4.95 -9.78
C SER A 19 -8.22 -4.31 -10.12
N TYR A 20 -8.15 -2.99 -10.34
CA TYR A 20 -6.90 -2.30 -10.63
C TYR A 20 -5.92 -2.41 -9.44
N PRO A 21 -4.67 -2.86 -9.67
CA PRO A 21 -3.67 -2.97 -8.62
C PRO A 21 -2.82 -1.69 -8.48
N GLU A 22 -2.56 -1.29 -7.25
CA GLU A 22 -1.54 -0.31 -6.87
C GLU A 22 -0.50 -0.98 -5.98
N TRP A 23 0.77 -0.64 -6.12
CA TRP A 23 1.81 -1.24 -5.30
C TRP A 23 3.02 -0.33 -5.10
N ARG A 24 3.70 -0.51 -3.97
CA ARG A 24 4.95 0.17 -3.63
C ARG A 24 5.87 -0.79 -2.91
N VAL A 25 7.16 -0.74 -3.27
CA VAL A 25 8.18 -1.50 -2.57
C VAL A 25 8.69 -0.67 -1.38
N LEU A 26 8.71 -1.27 -0.19
CA LEU A 26 9.17 -0.65 1.06
C LEU A 26 10.39 -1.39 1.63
N ALA A 27 11.27 -0.63 2.28
CA ALA A 27 12.38 -1.19 3.04
C ALA A 27 11.93 -1.75 4.40
N ASP A 28 10.98 -1.05 5.05
CA ASP A 28 10.40 -1.37 6.35
C ASP A 28 8.88 -1.14 6.32
N GLU A 29 8.13 -2.06 6.92
CA GLU A 29 6.67 -2.04 6.98
C GLU A 29 6.18 -1.33 8.24
N THR A 30 6.38 -0.01 8.30
CA THR A 30 5.90 0.82 9.42
C THR A 30 4.58 1.49 9.05
N GLY A 31 3.74 1.80 10.03
CA GLY A 31 2.50 2.56 9.83
C GLY A 31 2.71 3.89 9.11
N ALA A 32 3.85 4.56 9.32
CA ALA A 32 4.22 5.77 8.58
C ALA A 32 4.45 5.50 7.09
N ASN A 33 5.18 4.43 6.74
CA ASN A 33 5.42 4.08 5.34
C ASN A 33 4.14 3.59 4.64
N ILE A 34 3.28 2.84 5.35
CA ILE A 34 1.97 2.42 4.85
C ILE A 34 1.05 3.63 4.65
N GLY A 35 0.99 4.54 5.62
CA GLY A 35 0.22 5.78 5.51
C GLY A 35 0.66 6.63 4.32
N LYS A 36 1.98 6.70 4.07
CA LYS A 36 2.53 7.37 2.89
C LYS A 36 2.11 6.72 1.57
N PHE A 37 2.09 5.39 1.50
CA PHE A 37 1.55 4.65 0.35
C PHE A 37 0.06 4.96 0.12
N ILE A 38 -0.77 4.90 1.18
CA ILE A 38 -2.20 5.23 1.10
C ILE A 38 -2.39 6.68 0.62
N PHE A 39 -1.65 7.63 1.17
CA PHE A 39 -1.81 9.03 0.80
C PHE A 39 -1.38 9.29 -0.65
N GLU A 40 -0.14 8.92 -1.01
CA GLU A 40 0.46 9.32 -2.29
C GLU A 40 -0.03 8.49 -3.48
N ASP A 41 -0.09 7.16 -3.34
CA ASP A 41 -0.39 6.28 -4.47
C ASP A 41 -1.88 5.96 -4.59
N ILE A 42 -2.64 6.11 -3.49
CA ILE A 42 -4.08 5.85 -3.50
C ILE A 42 -4.86 7.18 -3.54
N LEU A 43 -4.81 7.97 -2.47
CA LEU A 43 -5.69 9.14 -2.33
C LEU A 43 -5.33 10.30 -3.30
N CYS A 44 -4.04 10.64 -3.42
CA CYS A 44 -3.62 11.71 -4.34
C CYS A 44 -3.81 11.35 -5.82
N ARG A 45 -3.79 10.06 -6.16
CA ARG A 45 -3.94 9.59 -7.54
C ARG A 45 -5.39 9.36 -7.94
N TRP A 46 -6.17 8.72 -7.08
CA TRP A 46 -7.53 8.27 -7.40
C TRP A 46 -8.63 9.09 -6.73
N GLY A 47 -8.25 9.97 -5.79
CA GLY A 47 -9.18 10.79 -5.02
C GLY A 47 -9.77 10.06 -3.82
N TYR A 48 -10.95 10.50 -3.41
CA TYR A 48 -11.64 9.97 -2.23
C TYR A 48 -12.03 8.50 -2.40
N LEU A 49 -11.87 7.72 -1.33
CA LEU A 49 -12.36 6.35 -1.19
C LEU A 49 -13.37 6.27 -0.04
N ALA A 50 -14.44 5.50 -0.24
CA ALA A 50 -15.45 5.27 0.79
C ALA A 50 -14.94 4.36 1.93
N GLU A 51 -14.16 3.33 1.60
CA GLU A 51 -13.68 2.34 2.56
C GLU A 51 -12.33 1.77 2.10
N ILE A 52 -11.46 1.49 3.07
CA ILE A 52 -10.22 0.72 2.89
C ILE A 52 -10.31 -0.48 3.84
N VAL A 53 -10.17 -1.68 3.30
CA VAL A 53 -10.17 -2.93 4.07
C VAL A 53 -8.75 -3.48 4.10
N THR A 54 -8.19 -3.65 5.29
CA THR A 54 -6.88 -4.26 5.54
C THR A 54 -7.02 -5.47 6.46
N ASP A 55 -5.93 -6.21 6.65
CA ASP A 55 -5.86 -7.14 7.78
C ASP A 55 -5.72 -6.37 9.11
N ASN A 56 -5.65 -7.12 10.21
CA ASN A 56 -5.42 -6.58 11.56
C ASN A 56 -3.93 -6.53 11.91
N GLY A 57 -3.08 -6.15 10.95
CA GLY A 57 -1.64 -5.97 11.14
C GLY A 57 -1.31 -4.93 12.22
N ARG A 58 -0.15 -5.08 12.86
CA ARG A 58 0.29 -4.24 14.01
C ARG A 58 1.21 -3.07 13.63
N GLN A 59 1.31 -2.78 12.35
CA GLN A 59 2.37 -1.95 11.77
C GLN A 59 2.31 -0.49 12.21
#